data_AF-A0A2E8U5A2-F1
#
_entry.id   AF-A0A2E8U5A2-F1
#
_cell.length_a   1.000
_cell.length_b   1.000
_cell.length_c   1.000
_cell.angle_alpha   90.00
_cell.angle_beta   90.00
_cell.angle_gamma   90.00
#
_symmetry.space_group_name_H-M   'P 1'
#
loop_
_entity.id
_entity.type
_entity.pdbx_description
1 polymer ?
#
loop_
_entity_poly.entity_id
_entity_poly.type
_entity_poly.pdbx_seq_one_letter_code
_entity_poly.pdbx_strand_id
1 'polypeptide(L)'
;MKPMLTSYRVLDLGQFVAGPTCARVMAEMGAEVIKVELLPHGDRGRFSGLKPRGERMKNSSASTYFFQHNHTKKSLAIDYKSDEGRAILFRLIEKSDVLIENFAPGVMAKYGLAYGELK
;
A
#
# COMPACT_ATOMS: atom_id res chain seq x y z
N MET A 1 -1.60 -21.09 -17.06
CA MET A 1 -2.77 -20.19 -17.17
C MET A 1 -2.35 -18.81 -16.69
N LYS A 2 -2.67 -17.73 -17.42
CA LYS A 2 -2.36 -16.35 -16.97
C LYS A 2 -3.21 -16.04 -15.72
N PRO A 3 -2.64 -15.52 -14.62
CA PRO A 3 -3.42 -15.16 -13.44
C PRO A 3 -4.55 -14.17 -13.79
N MET A 4 -5.65 -14.23 -13.04
CA MET A 4 -6.90 -13.53 -13.36
C MET A 4 -6.74 -12.01 -13.46
N LEU A 5 -5.84 -11.42 -12.67
CA LEU A 5 -5.71 -9.97 -12.53
C LEU A 5 -4.44 -9.38 -13.18
N THR A 6 -3.73 -10.12 -14.03
CA THR A 6 -2.44 -9.68 -14.58
C THR A 6 -2.45 -8.35 -15.35
N SER A 7 -3.60 -7.91 -15.86
CA SER A 7 -3.70 -6.63 -16.57
C SER A 7 -4.11 -5.45 -15.69
N TYR A 8 -4.31 -5.65 -14.38
CA TYR A 8 -4.77 -4.61 -13.46
C TYR A 8 -3.61 -4.05 -12.64
N ARG A 9 -3.60 -2.73 -12.46
CA ARG A 9 -2.77 -2.01 -11.51
C ARG A 9 -3.61 -1.54 -10.32
N VAL A 10 -3.13 -1.84 -9.12
CA VAL A 10 -3.77 -1.48 -7.85
C VAL A 10 -2.86 -0.55 -7.07
N LEU A 11 -3.41 0.58 -6.62
CA LEU A 11 -2.76 1.49 -5.69
C LEU A 11 -3.29 1.23 -4.28
N ASP A 12 -2.42 0.76 -3.38
CA ASP A 12 -2.75 0.42 -2.00
C ASP A 12 -2.24 1.53 -1.05
N LEU A 13 -3.17 2.35 -0.55
CA LEU A 13 -2.94 3.31 0.54
C LEU A 13 -3.24 2.71 1.91
N GLY A 14 -3.73 1.47 1.95
CA GLY A 14 -4.18 0.82 3.16
C GLY A 14 -3.06 0.59 4.17
N GLN A 15 -3.43 0.56 5.44
CA GLN A 15 -2.53 0.31 6.57
C GLN A 15 -3.01 -0.88 7.41
N PHE A 16 -2.07 -1.45 8.18
CA PHE A 16 -2.31 -2.60 9.06
C PHE A 16 -2.70 -3.87 8.30
N VAL A 17 -3.99 -4.25 8.30
CA VAL A 17 -4.46 -5.59 7.89
C VAL A 17 -5.47 -5.53 6.77
N ALA A 18 -6.65 -4.94 6.98
CA ALA A 18 -7.79 -5.12 6.07
C ALA A 18 -7.49 -4.68 4.63
N GLY A 19 -7.10 -3.41 4.43
CA GLY A 19 -6.69 -2.88 3.12
C GLY A 19 -5.49 -3.65 2.54
N PRO A 20 -4.38 -3.79 3.30
CA PRO A 20 -3.23 -4.55 2.83
C PRO A 20 -3.53 -6.01 2.45
N THR A 21 -4.46 -6.68 3.14
CA THR A 21 -4.85 -8.07 2.83
C THR A 21 -5.59 -8.13 1.51
N CYS A 22 -6.55 -7.23 1.28
CA CYS A 22 -7.26 -7.13 0.00
C CYS A 22 -6.27 -6.97 -1.16
N ALA A 23 -5.37 -5.98 -1.05
CA ALA A 23 -4.36 -5.73 -2.07
C ALA A 23 -3.39 -6.90 -2.26
N ARG A 24 -2.99 -7.60 -1.19
CA ARG A 24 -2.14 -8.80 -1.27
C ARG A 24 -2.81 -9.90 -2.08
N VAL A 25 -4.08 -10.19 -1.82
CA VAL A 25 -4.85 -11.21 -2.55
C VAL A 25 -4.92 -10.84 -4.04
N MET A 26 -5.15 -9.56 -4.37
CA MET A 26 -5.13 -9.11 -5.76
C MET A 26 -3.77 -9.31 -6.43
N ALA A 27 -2.67 -9.02 -5.71
CA ALA A 27 -1.31 -9.27 -6.19
C ALA A 27 -1.04 -10.77 -6.43
N GLU A 28 -1.49 -11.64 -5.53
CA GLU A 28 -1.38 -13.10 -5.64
C GLU A 28 -2.21 -13.65 -6.81
N MET A 29 -3.30 -12.96 -7.17
CA MET A 29 -4.09 -13.21 -8.38
C MET A 29 -3.51 -12.53 -9.64
N GLY A 30 -2.36 -11.87 -9.52
CA GLY A 30 -1.53 -11.38 -10.61
C GLY A 30 -1.51 -9.86 -10.83
N ALA A 31 -2.27 -9.08 -10.07
CA ALA A 31 -2.28 -7.62 -10.24
C ALA A 31 -0.91 -7.00 -9.91
N GLU A 32 -0.55 -5.91 -10.60
CA GLU A 32 0.55 -5.07 -10.17
C GLU A 32 0.09 -4.20 -9.01
N VAL A 33 0.61 -4.46 -7.81
CA VAL A 33 0.23 -3.70 -6.61
C VAL A 33 1.36 -2.79 -6.17
N ILE A 34 1.06 -1.49 -6.13
CA ILE A 34 1.95 -0.45 -5.61
C ILE A 34 1.38 0.00 -4.27
N LYS A 35 2.10 -0.32 -3.19
CA LYS A 35 1.82 0.20 -1.87
C LYS A 35 2.44 1.58 -1.72
N VAL A 36 1.60 2.58 -1.46
CA VAL A 36 2.06 3.93 -1.12
C VAL A 36 2.10 4.06 0.39
N GLU A 37 3.27 4.41 0.90
CA GLU A 37 3.54 4.52 2.33
C GLU A 37 3.76 5.98 2.73
N LEU A 38 3.12 6.41 3.82
CA LEU A 38 3.13 7.80 4.22
C LEU A 38 4.40 8.14 5.01
N LEU A 39 5.23 9.04 4.49
CA LEU A 39 6.39 9.54 5.23
C LEU A 39 5.97 10.33 6.49
N PRO A 40 6.84 10.35 7.53
CA PRO A 40 8.15 9.69 7.61
C PRO A 40 8.10 8.25 8.12
N HIS A 41 6.92 7.74 8.49
CA HIS A 41 6.81 6.49 9.25
C HIS A 41 6.51 5.25 8.39
N GLY A 42 5.96 5.44 7.20
CA GLY A 42 5.43 4.38 6.35
C GLY A 42 4.18 3.71 6.94
N ASP A 43 3.92 2.46 6.56
CA ASP A 43 2.82 1.68 7.15
C ASP A 43 3.11 1.38 8.63
N ARG A 44 2.13 1.64 9.50
CA ARG A 44 2.22 1.34 10.94
C ARG A 44 2.47 -0.14 11.23
N GLY A 45 2.02 -1.04 10.35
CA GLY A 45 2.31 -2.47 10.42
C GLY A 45 3.81 -2.81 10.41
N ARG A 46 4.68 -1.90 9.91
CA ARG A 46 6.15 -2.06 9.97
C ARG A 46 6.72 -2.09 11.39
N PHE A 47 5.99 -1.54 12.36
CA PHE A 47 6.40 -1.50 13.76
C PHE A 47 5.64 -2.51 14.63
N SER A 48 4.81 -3.36 14.02
CA SER A 48 3.99 -4.36 14.71
C SER A 48 4.58 -5.77 14.60
N GLY A 49 4.17 -6.67 15.50
CA GLY A 49 4.51 -8.09 15.45
C GLY A 49 5.93 -8.42 15.91
N LEU A 50 6.41 -9.59 15.47
CA LEU A 50 7.70 -10.12 15.89
C LEU A 50 8.81 -9.70 14.91
N LYS A 51 10.05 -9.77 15.39
CA LYS A 51 11.22 -9.76 14.51
C LYS A 51 11.49 -11.15 13.92
N PRO A 52 12.13 -11.25 12.76
CA PRO A 52 12.43 -12.54 12.14
C PRO A 52 13.33 -13.37 13.05
N ARG A 53 12.99 -14.64 13.24
CA ARG A 53 13.74 -15.56 14.11
C ARG A 53 14.75 -16.44 13.36
N GLY A 54 14.66 -16.48 12.03
CA GLY A 54 15.54 -17.29 11.20
C GLY A 54 16.96 -16.73 11.15
N GLU A 55 17.95 -17.61 11.18
CA GLU A 55 19.37 -17.24 11.24
C GLU A 55 19.81 -16.30 10.11
N ARG A 56 19.29 -16.51 8.90
CA ARG A 56 19.53 -15.64 7.73
C ARG A 56 19.02 -14.22 7.91
N MET A 57 17.99 -14.02 8.75
CA MET A 57 17.30 -12.74 8.93
C MET A 57 17.46 -12.19 10.35
N LYS A 58 18.38 -12.73 11.17
CA LYS A 58 18.54 -12.37 12.58
C LYS A 58 18.86 -10.89 12.83
N ASN A 59 19.48 -10.23 11.85
CA ASN A 59 19.81 -8.80 11.91
C ASN A 59 18.78 -7.91 11.18
N SER A 60 17.69 -8.50 10.67
CA SER A 60 16.66 -7.74 9.98
C SER A 60 15.80 -6.95 10.97
N SER A 61 15.58 -5.68 10.67
CA SER A 61 14.58 -4.84 11.35
C SER A 61 13.17 -5.03 10.79
N ALA A 62 12.98 -5.90 9.78
CA ALA A 62 11.69 -6.07 9.12
C ALA A 62 10.66 -6.74 10.04
N SER A 63 9.48 -6.13 10.14
CA SER A 63 8.35 -6.72 10.85
C SER A 63 7.79 -7.95 10.11
N THR A 64 7.59 -9.05 10.83
CA THR A 64 6.88 -10.22 10.29
C THR A 64 5.42 -9.91 9.97
N TYR A 65 4.81 -9.00 10.73
CA TYR A 65 3.44 -8.54 10.52
C TYR A 65 3.29 -7.80 9.19
N PHE A 66 4.18 -6.85 8.92
CA PHE A 66 4.18 -6.14 7.64
C PHE A 66 4.42 -7.09 6.47
N PHE A 67 5.39 -8.00 6.63
CA PHE A 67 5.76 -8.96 5.58
C PHE A 67 4.57 -9.85 5.19
N GLN A 68 3.87 -10.40 6.17
CA GLN A 68 2.70 -11.27 5.94
C GLN A 68 1.67 -10.64 4.99
N HIS A 69 1.46 -9.33 5.08
CA HIS A 69 0.43 -8.62 4.33
C HIS A 69 0.95 -7.90 3.08
N ASN A 70 2.26 -7.77 2.89
CA ASN A 70 2.82 -6.88 1.86
C ASN A 70 3.97 -7.50 1.03
N HIS A 71 4.35 -8.75 1.26
CA HIS A 71 5.48 -9.40 0.58
C HIS A 71 5.38 -9.46 -0.96
N THR A 72 4.17 -9.38 -1.52
CA THR A 72 3.92 -9.42 -2.97
C THR A 72 3.93 -8.04 -3.65
N LYS A 73 4.08 -6.95 -2.90
CA LYS A 73 3.83 -5.58 -3.38
C LYS A 73 5.12 -4.82 -3.64
N LYS A 74 5.07 -3.89 -4.60
CA LYS A 74 6.06 -2.81 -4.71
C LYS A 74 5.77 -1.76 -3.65
N SER A 75 6.80 -1.11 -3.10
CA SER A 75 6.64 -0.07 -2.08
C SER A 75 7.20 1.26 -2.57
N LEU A 76 6.44 2.33 -2.40
CA LEU A 76 6.88 3.71 -2.63
C LEU A 76 6.49 4.57 -1.42
N ALA A 77 7.48 5.20 -0.79
CA ALA A 77 7.23 6.15 0.29
C ALA A 77 7.01 7.56 -0.29
N ILE A 78 5.95 8.24 0.14
CA ILE A 78 5.58 9.57 -0.33
C ILE A 78 5.34 10.48 0.88
N ASP A 79 5.87 11.70 0.83
CA ASP A 79 5.40 12.78 1.69
C ASP A 79 4.15 13.42 1.08
N TYR A 80 2.98 12.98 1.52
CA TYR A 80 1.69 13.46 1.03
C TYR A 80 1.38 14.91 1.47
N LYS A 81 2.20 15.50 2.34
CA LYS A 81 2.05 16.89 2.75
C LYS A 81 2.76 17.86 1.82
N SER A 82 3.73 17.38 1.03
CA SER A 82 4.38 18.21 0.01
C SER A 82 3.57 18.22 -1.28
N ASP A 83 3.68 19.31 -2.03
CA ASP A 83 2.99 19.46 -3.31
C ASP A 83 3.52 18.44 -4.35
N GLU A 84 4.81 18.14 -4.33
CA GLU A 84 5.41 17.12 -5.20
C GLU A 84 4.90 15.72 -4.87
N GLY A 85 4.79 15.38 -3.58
CA GLY A 85 4.29 14.09 -3.16
C GLY A 85 2.82 13.90 -3.50
N ARG A 86 2.01 14.95 -3.35
CA ARG A 86 0.63 14.96 -3.85
C ARG A 86 0.58 14.77 -5.36
N ALA A 87 1.38 15.51 -6.12
CA ALA A 87 1.42 15.37 -7.57
C ALA A 87 1.83 13.96 -8.03
N ILE A 88 2.78 13.33 -7.33
CA ILE A 88 3.14 11.92 -7.59
C ILE A 88 1.95 11.00 -7.29
N LEU A 89 1.26 11.20 -6.15
CA LEU A 89 0.11 10.39 -5.76
C LEU A 89 -1.02 10.48 -6.80
N PHE A 90 -1.40 11.69 -7.23
CA PHE A 90 -2.42 11.88 -8.27
C PHE A 90 -2.04 11.17 -9.58
N ARG A 91 -0.80 11.33 -10.05
CA ARG A 91 -0.33 10.63 -11.27
C ARG A 91 -0.33 9.10 -11.15
N LEU A 92 -0.17 8.56 -9.93
CA LEU A 92 -0.28 7.13 -9.70
C LEU A 92 -1.75 6.68 -9.72
N ILE A 93 -2.64 7.47 -9.12
CA ILE A 93 -4.09 7.21 -9.12
C ILE A 93 -4.62 7.18 -10.56
N GLU A 94 -4.28 8.19 -11.38
CA GLU A 94 -4.70 8.28 -12.79
C GLU A 94 -4.28 7.06 -13.64
N LYS A 95 -3.23 6.36 -13.23
CA LYS A 95 -2.68 5.20 -13.95
C LYS A 95 -3.10 3.86 -13.35
N SER A 96 -3.92 3.86 -12.30
CA SER A 96 -4.32 2.66 -11.57
C SER A 96 -5.79 2.37 -11.80
N ASP A 97 -6.15 1.09 -11.90
CA ASP A 97 -7.53 0.64 -12.11
C ASP A 97 -8.30 0.59 -10.78
N VAL A 98 -7.59 0.39 -9.66
CA VAL A 98 -8.18 0.23 -8.34
C VAL A 98 -7.38 1.02 -7.31
N LEU A 99 -8.07 1.79 -6.47
CA LEU A 99 -7.53 2.42 -5.27
C LEU A 99 -8.08 1.71 -4.02
N ILE A 100 -7.19 1.30 -3.12
CA ILE A 100 -7.57 0.68 -1.83
C ILE A 100 -7.15 1.60 -0.69
N GLU A 101 -8.09 1.90 0.21
CA GLU A 101 -7.85 2.68 1.43
C GLU A 101 -8.68 2.11 2.59
N ASN A 102 -8.25 2.36 3.82
CA ASN A 102 -8.98 1.98 5.04
C ASN A 102 -8.81 3.02 6.16
N PHE A 103 -8.75 4.30 5.79
CA PHE A 103 -8.66 5.40 6.73
C PHE A 103 -10.02 5.70 7.38
N ALA A 104 -10.00 6.47 8.45
CA ALA A 104 -11.23 6.94 9.07
C ALA A 104 -12.04 7.80 8.08
N PRO A 105 -13.39 7.81 8.17
CA PRO A 105 -14.23 8.62 7.30
C PRO A 105 -13.78 10.08 7.22
N GLY A 106 -13.74 10.62 6.00
CA GLY A 106 -13.34 12.01 5.74
C GLY A 106 -11.83 12.26 5.68
N VAL A 107 -10.96 11.29 6.02
CA VAL A 107 -9.51 11.45 5.88
C VAL A 107 -9.12 11.68 4.43
N MET A 108 -9.59 10.83 3.51
CA MET A 108 -9.31 10.98 2.07
C MET A 108 -9.83 12.30 1.50
N ALA A 109 -11.01 12.75 1.92
CA ALA A 109 -11.59 14.01 1.49
C ALA A 109 -10.75 15.24 1.89
N LYS A 110 -10.14 15.24 3.07
CA LYS A 110 -9.23 16.31 3.52
C LYS A 110 -8.01 16.50 2.61
N TYR A 111 -7.69 15.51 1.78
CA TYR A 111 -6.57 15.54 0.84
C TYR A 111 -7.02 15.60 -0.63
N GLY A 112 -8.31 15.88 -0.90
CA GLY A 112 -8.82 15.94 -2.27
C GLY A 112 -8.93 14.56 -2.94
N LEU A 113 -8.99 13.49 -2.15
CA LEU A 113 -9.09 12.10 -2.63
C LEU A 113 -10.43 11.47 -2.28
N ALA A 114 -11.47 12.29 -2.09
CA ALA A 114 -12.82 11.77 -1.91
C ALA A 114 -13.26 11.03 -3.18
N TYR A 115 -14.13 10.03 -3.03
CA TYR A 115 -14.58 9.23 -4.17
C TYR A 115 -15.13 10.07 -5.33
N GLY A 116 -15.87 11.15 -5.04
CA GLY A 116 -16.40 12.06 -6.08
C GLY A 116 -15.33 12.88 -6.81
N GLU A 117 -14.17 13.12 -6.19
CA GLU A 117 -13.04 13.84 -6.79
C GLU A 117 -12.21 12.94 -7.71
N LEU A 118 -12.31 11.61 -7.54
CA LEU A 118 -11.52 10.62 -8.26
C LEU A 118 -12.29 9.89 -9.37
N LYS A 119 -13.58 10.21 -9.55
CA LYS A 119 -14.47 9.56 -10.51
C LYS A 119 -14.47 10.24 -11.87
#